data_AF-A0A8S9LM98-F1
#
_entry.id   AF-A0A8S9LM98-F1
#
_cell.length_a   1.000
_cell.length_b   1.000
_cell.length_c   1.000
_cell.angle_alpha   90.00
_cell.angle_beta   90.00
_cell.angle_gamma   90.00
#
_symmetry.space_group_name_H-M   'P 1'
#
loop_
_entity.id
_entity.type
_entity.pdbx_description
1 polymer ?
#
loop_
_entity_poly.entity_id
_entity_poly.type
_entity_poly.pdbx_seq_one_letter_code
_entity_poly.pdbx_strand_id
1 'polypeptide(L)' 'MAKPVSLLDVTTMTELRKDSHPSIYAGGGSKLNDCSHWCLPGLPDAWNQLLYTDLLGNV' A
#
# COMPACT_ATOMS: atom_id res chain seq x y z
N MET A 1 -11.66 23.49 -6.28
CA MET A 1 -10.23 23.10 -6.19
C MET A 1 -9.50 23.66 -7.41
N ALA A 2 -8.36 24.33 -7.24
CA ALA A 2 -7.64 25.00 -8.33
C ALA A 2 -6.62 24.11 -9.07
N LYS A 3 -6.37 22.90 -8.57
CA LYS A 3 -5.55 21.86 -9.21
C LYS A 3 -6.35 20.56 -9.26
N PRO A 4 -6.42 19.87 -10.42
CA PRO A 4 -7.06 18.57 -10.52
C PRO A 4 -6.25 17.54 -9.71
N VAL A 5 -6.95 16.65 -9.00
CA VAL A 5 -6.35 15.56 -8.21
C VAL A 5 -7.13 14.30 -8.53
N SER A 6 -6.40 13.24 -8.90
CA SER A 6 -6.93 11.88 -9.03
C SER A 6 -6.81 11.17 -7.69
N LEU A 7 -7.93 10.64 -7.17
CA LEU A 7 -7.89 9.80 -5.98
C LEU A 7 -7.55 8.36 -6.40
N LEU A 8 -6.44 7.84 -5.90
CA LEU A 8 -6.10 6.42 -6.00
C LEU A 8 -6.79 5.67 -4.85
N ASP A 9 -8.01 5.17 -5.08
CA ASP A 9 -8.73 4.42 -4.05
C ASP A 9 -8.20 2.98 -3.94
N VAL A 10 -7.36 2.76 -2.93
CA VAL A 10 -6.77 1.45 -2.60
C VAL A 10 -7.38 0.84 -1.34
N THR A 11 -8.45 1.41 -0.79
CA THR A 11 -8.93 1.10 0.57
C THR A 11 -9.38 -0.35 0.70
N THR A 12 -10.39 -0.76 -0.08
CA THR A 12 -10.96 -2.12 0.00
C THR A 12 -9.92 -3.19 -0.35
N MET A 13 -9.09 -2.97 -1.37
CA MET A 13 -8.03 -3.94 -1.71
C MET A 13 -6.98 -4.07 -0.61
N THR A 14 -6.70 -2.99 0.12
CA THR A 14 -5.74 -2.96 1.23
C THR A 14 -6.30 -3.70 2.45
N GLU A 15 -7.57 -3.51 2.76
CA GLU A 15 -8.25 -4.19 3.88
C GLU A 15 -8.28 -5.72 3.71
N LEU A 16 -8.30 -6.21 2.47
CA LEU A 16 -8.23 -7.64 2.17
C LEU A 16 -6.84 -8.25 2.44
N ARG A 17 -5.81 -7.43 2.65
CA ARG A 17 -4.40 -7.84 2.67
C ARG A 17 -3.74 -7.68 4.04
N LYS A 18 -4.44 -8.13 5.10
CA LYS A 18 -3.89 -8.24 6.47
C LYS A 18 -2.59 -9.07 6.57
N ASP A 19 -2.34 -9.93 5.60
CA ASP A 19 -1.15 -10.76 5.47
C ASP A 19 0.10 -9.97 5.02
N SER A 20 -0.09 -8.75 4.51
CA SER A 20 1.01 -7.95 3.95
C SER A 20 1.74 -7.10 4.99
N HIS A 21 1.35 -7.17 6.26
CA HIS A 21 2.01 -6.45 7.36
C HIS A 21 3.26 -7.19 7.85
N PRO A 22 4.29 -6.46 8.30
CA PRO A 22 5.50 -7.05 8.86
C PRO A 22 5.27 -7.72 10.23
N SER A 23 4.20 -7.37 10.95
CA SER A 23 3.92 -7.93 12.27
C SER A 23 5.16 -7.81 13.19
N ILE A 24 5.66 -8.93 13.72
CA ILE A 24 6.82 -8.98 14.62
C ILE A 24 8.16 -8.82 13.90
N TYR A 25 8.16 -8.85 12.57
CA TYR A 25 9.37 -8.76 11.74
C TYR A 25 9.80 -7.32 11.44
N ALA A 26 9.15 -6.32 12.06
CA ALA A 26 9.49 -4.90 11.96
C ALA A 26 10.73 -4.48 12.80
N GLY A 27 11.59 -5.42 13.20
CA GLY A 27 12.82 -5.15 13.96
C GLY A 27 12.69 -5.11 15.49
N GLY A 28 11.47 -5.07 16.03
CA GLY A 28 11.21 -5.13 17.48
C GLY A 28 10.93 -6.53 18.05
N GLY A 29 10.93 -7.55 17.19
CA GLY A 29 10.58 -8.92 17.57
C GLY A 29 9.18 -9.02 18.16
N SER A 30 8.96 -9.96 19.08
CA SER A 30 7.65 -10.18 19.71
C SER A 30 7.11 -9.00 20.55
N LYS A 31 7.93 -7.99 20.83
CA LYS A 31 7.52 -6.78 21.58
C LYS A 31 6.87 -5.71 20.70
N LEU A 32 7.02 -5.81 19.39
CA LEU A 32 6.44 -4.87 18.42
C LEU A 32 5.63 -5.67 17.41
N ASN A 33 4.31 -5.53 17.43
CA ASN A 33 3.47 -6.07 16.37
C ASN A 33 3.00 -4.93 15.47
N ASP A 34 3.69 -4.74 14.36
CA ASP A 34 3.40 -3.67 13.41
C ASP A 34 2.32 -4.10 12.41
N CYS A 35 1.13 -3.53 12.58
CA CYS A 35 -0.03 -3.71 11.71
C CYS A 35 -0.35 -2.44 10.89
N SER A 36 0.59 -1.49 10.82
CA SER A 36 0.38 -0.20 10.13
C SER A 36 1.25 -0.08 8.89
N HIS A 37 2.47 -0.63 8.92
CA HIS A 37 3.37 -0.66 7.77
C HIS A 37 3.21 -1.94 6.95
N TRP A 38 3.96 -2.03 5.84
CA TRP A 38 3.85 -3.12 4.87
C TRP A 38 5.21 -3.73 4.59
N CYS A 39 5.24 -5.04 4.36
CA CYS A 39 6.42 -5.73 3.85
C CYS A 39 6.73 -5.28 2.41
N LEU A 40 8.02 -5.36 2.04
CA LEU A 40 8.49 -5.22 0.66
C LEU A 40 9.33 -6.45 0.27
N PRO A 41 9.11 -7.07 -0.91
CA PRO A 41 8.02 -6.76 -1.85
C PRO A 41 6.63 -7.08 -1.25
N GLY A 42 5.59 -6.35 -1.66
CA GLY A 42 4.27 -6.48 -1.05
C GLY A 42 3.18 -5.52 -1.54
N LEU A 43 2.23 -5.21 -0.66
CA LEU A 43 1.04 -4.42 -1.00
C LEU A 43 1.35 -3.04 -1.63
N PRO A 44 2.38 -2.28 -1.18
CA PRO A 44 2.74 -1.01 -1.81
C PRO A 44 3.14 -1.13 -3.28
N ASP A 45 3.64 -2.30 -3.72
CA ASP A 45 3.99 -2.52 -5.11
C ASP A 45 2.74 -2.57 -5.99
N ALA A 46 1.63 -3.13 -5.49
CA ALA A 46 0.35 -3.12 -6.18
C ALA A 46 -0.23 -1.69 -6.30
N TRP A 47 -0.08 -0.87 -5.26
CA TRP A 47 -0.45 0.55 -5.34
C TRP A 47 0.38 1.29 -6.40
N ASN A 48 1.68 1.00 -6.47
CA ASN A 48 2.56 1.57 -7.49
C ASN A 48 2.19 1.12 -8.91
N GLN A 49 1.71 -0.10 -9.09
CA GLN A 49 1.17 -0.55 -10.39
C GLN A 49 -0.06 0.25 -10.78
N LEU A 50 -1.01 0.47 -9.86
CA LEU A 50 -2.19 1.30 -10.14
C LEU A 50 -1.81 2.76 -10.44
N LEU A 51 -0.85 3.32 -9.69
CA LEU A 51 -0.31 4.65 -9.96
C LEU A 51 0.35 4.71 -11.35
N TYR A 52 1.15 3.70 -11.70
CA TYR A 52 1.78 3.62 -13.02
C TYR A 52 0.72 3.58 -14.14
N THR A 53 -0.38 2.86 -13.95
CA THR A 53 -1.49 2.84 -14.90
C THR A 53 -2.23 4.19 -14.98
N ASP A 54 -2.39 4.92 -13.88
CA ASP A 54 -3.02 6.25 -13.91
C ASP A 54 -2.13 7.27 -14.66
N LEU A 55 -0.81 7.20 -14.43
CA LEU A 55 0.15 8.12 -15.06
C LEU A 55 0.36 7.86 -16.55
N LEU A 56 0.29 6.60 -17.00
CA LEU A 56 0.66 6.21 -18.37
C LEU A 56 -0.46 5.57 -19.19
N GLY A 57 -1.53 5.12 -18.55
CA GLY A 57 -2.68 4.49 -19.19
C GLY A 57 -3.69 5.46 -19.80
N ASN A 58 -3.52 6.77 -19.58
CA ASN A 58 -4.29 7.84 -20.22
C ASN A 58 -3.69 8.22 -21.61
N VAL A 59 -3.38 7.22 -22.43
CA VAL A 59 -3.18 7.38 -23.89
C VAL A 59 -4.47 7.15 -24.65
#